data_AF-A0A329ZGL4-F1
#
_entry.id   AF-A0A329ZGL4-F1
#
_cell.length_a   1.000
_cell.length_b   1.000
_cell.length_c   1.000
_cell.angle_alpha   90.00
_cell.angle_beta   90.00
_cell.angle_gamma   90.00
#
_symmetry.space_group_name_H-M   'P 1'
#
loop_
_entity.id
_entity.type
_entity.pdbx_description
1 polymer ?
#
loop_
_entity_poly.entity_id
_entity_poly.type
_entity_poly.pdbx_seq_one_letter_code
_entity_poly.pdbx_strand_id
1 'polypeptide(L)'
;MKRNGFSMIELVFVIVILGVLAAVAVPRFVTTRTDAQVAMLRSDIASTLKAIPARVFAENLDPTASAPTGFSNWGEWMIDTGGLDRGRWQASGNQLQIIAQTESNGTKQPCNGTYIELQTNTGDLIFDPSKIAAPSSGTGKVLCDNLKNSYPSNSNRVIPLATTGAVKF
;
A
#
# COMPACT_ATOMS: atom_id res chain seq x y z
N MET A 1 -37.28 -21.32 44.58
CA MET A 1 -36.19 -21.34 43.58
C MET A 1 -34.96 -20.68 44.20
N LYS A 2 -33.86 -21.41 44.43
CA LYS A 2 -32.60 -20.81 44.90
C LYS A 2 -31.91 -20.12 43.72
N ARG A 3 -31.82 -18.79 43.75
CA ARG A 3 -30.95 -18.02 42.85
C ARG A 3 -29.54 -18.10 43.42
N ASN A 4 -28.65 -18.84 42.76
CA ASN A 4 -27.22 -18.76 43.04
C ASN A 4 -26.73 -17.44 42.43
N GLY A 5 -26.43 -16.46 43.29
CA GLY A 5 -25.79 -15.22 42.87
C GLY A 5 -24.31 -15.45 42.59
N PHE A 6 -23.78 -14.73 41.60
CA PHE A 6 -22.34 -14.68 41.31
C PHE A 6 -21.61 -14.06 42.50
N SER A 7 -20.52 -14.68 42.97
CA SER A 7 -19.72 -14.11 44.06
C SER A 7 -18.89 -12.94 43.55
N MET A 8 -18.71 -11.91 44.38
CA MET A 8 -17.80 -10.81 44.04
C MET A 8 -16.38 -11.31 43.77
N ILE A 9 -15.93 -12.35 44.48
CA ILE A 9 -14.58 -12.90 44.29
C ILE A 9 -14.40 -13.58 42.93
N GLU A 10 -15.45 -14.21 42.40
CA GLU A 10 -15.42 -14.85 41.09
C GLU A 10 -15.30 -13.80 39.98
N LEU A 11 -16.01 -12.67 40.12
CA LEU A 11 -15.89 -11.57 39.18
C LEU A 11 -14.49 -10.93 39.22
N VAL A 12 -13.92 -10.75 40.42
CA VAL A 12 -12.57 -10.19 40.59
C VAL A 12 -11.51 -11.10 39.97
N PHE A 13 -11.60 -12.42 40.15
CA PHE A 13 -10.63 -13.34 39.56
C PHE A 13 -10.67 -13.34 38.02
N VAL A 14 -11.87 -13.25 37.44
CA VAL A 14 -12.05 -13.19 35.98
C VAL A 14 -11.41 -11.95 35.39
N ILE A 15 -11.64 -10.76 35.97
CA ILE A 15 -11.03 -9.52 35.45
C ILE A 15 -9.51 -9.51 35.59
N VAL A 16 -8.96 -10.15 36.64
CA VAL A 16 -7.51 -10.28 36.82
C VAL A 16 -6.91 -11.17 35.73
N ILE A 17 -7.52 -12.33 35.47
CA ILE A 17 -7.05 -13.22 34.39
C ILE A 17 -7.13 -12.51 33.04
N LEU A 18 -8.25 -11.86 32.73
CA LEU A 18 -8.43 -11.11 31.48
C LEU A 18 -7.40 -9.97 31.37
N GLY A 19 -7.07 -9.29 32.48
CA GLY A 19 -6.04 -8.26 32.53
C GLY A 19 -4.65 -8.77 32.16
N VAL A 20 -4.25 -9.92 32.72
CA VAL A 20 -2.94 -10.54 32.42
C VAL A 20 -2.87 -11.01 30.96
N LEU A 21 -3.93 -11.67 30.47
CA LEU A 21 -3.99 -12.13 29.08
C LEU A 21 -3.95 -10.96 28.08
N ALA A 22 -4.67 -9.87 28.37
CA ALA A 22 -4.67 -8.68 27.53
C ALA A 22 -3.29 -8.01 27.46
N ALA A 23 -2.57 -7.92 28.58
CA ALA A 23 -1.25 -7.29 28.63
C ALA A 23 -0.22 -7.98 27.72
N VAL A 24 -0.28 -9.30 27.59
CA VAL A 24 0.64 -10.06 26.71
C VAL A 24 0.16 -10.10 25.25
N ALA A 25 -1.16 -10.14 25.03
CA ALA A 25 -1.74 -10.26 23.70
C ALA A 25 -1.68 -8.96 22.88
N VAL A 26 -1.91 -7.80 23.52
CA VAL A 26 -1.99 -6.50 22.82
C VAL A 26 -0.72 -6.15 22.02
N PRO A 27 0.50 -6.26 22.58
CA PRO A 27 1.72 -5.93 21.82
C PRO A 27 1.92 -6.81 20.59
N ARG A 28 1.66 -8.13 20.71
CA ARG A 28 1.78 -9.08 19.60
C ARG A 28 0.74 -8.83 18.51
N PHE A 29 -0.46 -8.41 18.89
CA PHE A 29 -1.52 -8.10 17.95
C PHE A 29 -1.21 -6.86 17.09
N VAL A 30 -0.54 -5.85 17.66
CA VAL A 30 -0.13 -4.66 16.90
C VAL A 30 0.93 -5.00 15.86
N THR A 31 1.95 -5.79 16.20
CA THR A 31 3.01 -6.16 15.25
C THR A 31 2.47 -7.02 14.11
N THR A 32 1.65 -8.03 14.44
CA THR A 32 1.06 -8.94 13.43
C THR A 32 0.14 -8.21 12.45
N ARG A 33 -0.60 -7.19 12.89
CA ARG A 33 -1.38 -6.32 12.00
C ARG A 33 -0.49 -5.58 11.00
N THR A 34 0.60 -4.97 11.47
CA THR A 34 1.53 -4.23 10.60
C THR A 34 2.19 -5.18 9.60
N ASP A 35 2.62 -6.36 10.02
CA ASP A 35 3.24 -7.35 9.13
C ASP A 35 2.26 -7.83 8.06
N ALA A 36 0.98 -8.06 8.42
CA ALA A 36 -0.07 -8.39 7.48
C ALA A 36 -0.31 -7.26 6.46
N GLN A 37 -0.29 -6.00 6.90
CA GLN A 37 -0.39 -4.84 6.00
C GLN A 37 0.78 -4.77 5.02
N VAL A 38 2.01 -4.98 5.49
CA VAL A 38 3.19 -5.04 4.62
C VAL A 38 3.08 -6.16 3.60
N ALA A 39 2.64 -7.36 4.01
CA ALA A 39 2.44 -8.49 3.09
C ALA A 39 1.38 -8.20 2.02
N MET A 40 0.26 -7.58 2.40
CA MET A 40 -0.78 -7.14 1.46
C MET A 40 -0.23 -6.12 0.47
N LEU A 41 0.47 -5.08 0.94
CA LEU A 41 1.04 -4.04 0.07
C LEU A 41 2.06 -4.62 -0.93
N ARG A 42 2.90 -5.58 -0.51
CA ARG A 42 3.81 -6.27 -1.42
C ARG A 42 3.07 -7.05 -2.50
N SER A 43 1.95 -7.69 -2.16
CA SER A 43 1.10 -8.39 -3.13
C SER A 43 0.44 -7.41 -4.11
N ASP A 44 -0.09 -6.30 -3.61
CA ASP A 44 -0.67 -5.21 -4.41
C ASP A 44 0.35 -4.64 -5.40
N ILE A 45 1.58 -4.36 -4.93
CA ILE A 45 2.67 -3.88 -5.80
C ILE A 45 3.00 -4.93 -6.87
N ALA A 46 3.21 -6.19 -6.47
CA ALA A 46 3.62 -7.24 -7.39
C ALA A 46 2.55 -7.55 -8.46
N SER A 47 1.28 -7.48 -8.09
CA SER A 47 0.15 -7.65 -9.03
C SER A 47 0.03 -6.45 -9.97
N THR A 48 0.11 -5.23 -9.45
CA THR A 48 0.04 -3.99 -10.24
C THR A 48 1.17 -3.88 -11.25
N LEU A 49 2.42 -4.19 -10.85
CA LEU A 49 3.57 -4.18 -11.77
C LEU A 49 3.47 -5.20 -12.91
N LYS A 50 2.63 -6.24 -12.76
CA LYS A 50 2.33 -7.20 -13.84
C LYS A 50 1.12 -6.77 -14.66
N ALA A 51 0.10 -6.21 -14.01
CA ALA A 51 -1.14 -5.81 -14.65
C ALA A 51 -0.95 -4.60 -15.59
N ILE A 52 -0.14 -3.61 -15.18
CA ILE A 52 0.12 -2.40 -15.98
C ILE A 52 0.67 -2.74 -17.37
N PRO A 53 1.82 -3.42 -17.52
CA PRO A 53 2.34 -3.74 -18.85
C PRO A 53 1.36 -4.59 -19.65
N ALA A 54 0.70 -5.57 -19.01
CA ALA A 54 -0.28 -6.41 -19.69
C ALA A 54 -1.43 -5.59 -20.30
N ARG A 55 -1.98 -4.62 -19.55
CA ARG A 55 -3.06 -3.76 -20.04
C ARG A 55 -2.57 -2.77 -21.10
N VAL A 56 -1.38 -2.17 -20.91
CA VAL A 56 -0.78 -1.27 -21.92
C VAL A 56 -0.63 -1.97 -23.26
N PHE A 57 -0.11 -3.21 -23.27
CA PHE A 57 0.04 -3.98 -24.50
C PHE A 57 -1.30 -4.46 -25.08
N ALA A 58 -2.25 -4.86 -24.23
CA ALA A 58 -3.56 -5.32 -24.70
C ALA A 58 -4.39 -4.20 -25.36
N GLU A 59 -4.31 -3.00 -24.80
CA GLU A 59 -5.06 -1.82 -25.28
C GLU A 59 -4.25 -0.95 -26.25
N ASN A 60 -3.00 -1.32 -26.58
CA ASN A 60 -2.06 -0.54 -27.39
C ASN A 60 -1.92 0.92 -26.91
N LEU A 61 -1.83 1.09 -25.58
CA LEU A 61 -1.70 2.42 -24.99
C LEU A 61 -0.29 2.96 -25.20
N ASP A 62 -0.20 4.26 -25.51
CA ASP A 62 1.08 4.97 -25.53
C ASP A 62 1.36 5.55 -24.14
N PRO A 63 2.32 5.02 -23.37
CA PRO A 63 2.65 5.53 -22.03
C PRO A 63 3.27 6.93 -22.06
N THR A 64 3.67 7.44 -23.24
CA THR A 64 4.18 8.82 -23.38
C THR A 64 3.08 9.85 -23.59
N ALA A 65 1.89 9.40 -23.99
CA ALA A 65 0.72 10.24 -24.13
C ALA A 65 0.04 10.54 -22.77
N SER A 66 -1.00 11.36 -22.82
CA SER A 66 -1.91 11.55 -21.69
C SER A 66 -2.60 10.24 -21.31
N ALA A 67 -2.95 10.10 -20.03
CA ALA A 67 -3.68 8.94 -19.54
C ALA A 67 -4.97 8.67 -20.35
N PRO A 68 -5.40 7.40 -20.45
CA PRO A 68 -6.58 7.04 -21.25
C PRO A 68 -7.85 7.77 -20.80
N THR A 69 -8.80 7.93 -21.73
CA THR A 69 -10.08 8.59 -21.46
C THR A 69 -10.80 7.94 -20.28
N GLY A 70 -11.32 8.76 -19.37
CA GLY A 70 -11.96 8.30 -18.13
C GLY A 70 -11.06 8.40 -16.89
N PHE A 71 -9.76 8.70 -17.07
CA PHE A 71 -8.81 8.91 -15.99
C PHE A 71 -8.15 10.28 -16.08
N SER A 72 -8.02 10.96 -14.94
CA SER A 72 -7.38 12.28 -14.88
C SER A 72 -5.85 12.23 -15.03
N ASN A 73 -5.23 11.09 -14.76
CA ASN A 73 -3.78 10.88 -14.82
C ASN A 73 -3.44 9.37 -14.81
N TRP A 74 -2.17 9.04 -15.04
CA TRP A 74 -1.71 7.65 -15.08
C TRP A 74 -1.82 6.96 -13.72
N GLY A 75 -1.66 7.68 -12.61
CA GLY A 75 -1.82 7.10 -11.27
C GLY A 75 -3.25 6.58 -11.04
N GLU A 76 -4.27 7.33 -11.45
CA GLU A 76 -5.67 6.90 -11.37
C GLU A 76 -5.96 5.68 -12.23
N TRP A 77 -5.44 5.68 -13.46
CA TRP A 77 -5.52 4.53 -14.35
C TRP A 77 -4.78 3.30 -13.78
N MET A 78 -3.65 3.50 -13.09
CA MET A 78 -2.91 2.41 -12.46
C MET A 78 -3.64 1.82 -11.24
N ILE A 79 -4.38 2.63 -10.47
CA ILE A 79 -5.24 2.13 -9.37
C ILE A 79 -6.31 1.20 -9.92
N ASP A 80 -6.99 1.62 -11.00
CA ASP A 80 -8.01 0.83 -11.67
C ASP A 80 -7.43 -0.47 -12.25
N THR A 81 -6.32 -0.35 -12.98
CA THR A 81 -5.64 -1.49 -13.61
C THR A 81 -5.12 -2.51 -12.60
N GLY A 82 -4.62 -2.05 -11.45
CA GLY A 82 -4.13 -2.91 -10.38
C GLY A 82 -5.24 -3.43 -9.46
N GLY A 83 -6.49 -3.00 -9.63
CA GLY A 83 -7.59 -3.30 -8.70
C GLY A 83 -7.30 -2.84 -7.28
N LEU A 84 -6.59 -1.71 -7.14
CA LEU A 84 -6.06 -1.26 -5.86
C LEU A 84 -7.13 -0.59 -5.00
N ASP A 85 -7.14 -0.92 -3.71
CA ASP A 85 -8.05 -0.31 -2.75
C ASP A 85 -7.69 1.17 -2.49
N ARG A 86 -8.68 2.06 -2.65
CA ARG A 86 -8.49 3.52 -2.50
C ARG A 86 -8.35 3.97 -1.04
N GLY A 87 -8.58 3.09 -0.07
CA GLY A 87 -8.26 3.32 1.34
C GLY A 87 -6.77 3.12 1.65
N ARG A 88 -6.06 2.31 0.84
CA ARG A 88 -4.63 2.01 0.99
C ARG A 88 -3.76 2.66 -0.07
N TRP A 89 -4.32 3.00 -1.21
CA TRP A 89 -3.62 3.59 -2.35
C TRP A 89 -4.27 4.90 -2.77
N GLN A 90 -3.45 5.83 -3.23
CA GLN A 90 -3.86 7.07 -3.85
C GLN A 90 -2.97 7.40 -5.04
N ALA A 91 -3.54 8.08 -6.04
CA ALA A 91 -2.81 8.59 -7.17
C ALA A 91 -2.31 10.01 -6.84
N SER A 92 -1.10 10.32 -7.30
CA SER A 92 -0.54 11.67 -7.24
C SER A 92 0.05 12.02 -8.59
N GLY A 93 -0.79 12.40 -9.56
CA GLY A 93 -0.37 12.54 -10.95
C GLY A 93 -0.04 11.17 -11.56
N ASN A 94 1.17 10.98 -12.08
CA ASN A 94 1.55 9.74 -12.76
C ASN A 94 2.23 8.70 -11.84
N GLN A 95 2.15 8.91 -10.53
CA GLN A 95 2.69 8.02 -9.51
C GLN A 95 1.59 7.47 -8.60
N LEU A 96 1.85 6.28 -8.06
CA LEU A 96 1.05 5.65 -7.01
C LEU A 96 1.70 5.87 -5.65
N GLN A 97 0.88 6.21 -4.67
CA GLN A 97 1.28 6.35 -3.29
C GLN A 97 0.42 5.50 -2.38
N ILE A 98 1.06 4.83 -1.44
CA ILE A 98 0.49 4.10 -0.33
C ILE A 98 0.11 5.10 0.76
N ILE A 99 -1.10 4.95 1.27
CA ILE A 99 -1.62 5.69 2.41
C ILE A 99 -1.11 5.00 3.68
N ALA A 100 -0.21 5.68 4.40
CA ALA A 100 0.40 5.16 5.62
C ALA A 100 -0.57 5.22 6.82
N GLN A 101 -1.41 6.25 6.85
CA GLN A 101 -2.42 6.48 7.87
C GLN A 101 -3.50 7.41 7.32
N THR A 102 -4.72 7.29 7.85
CA THR A 102 -5.77 8.29 7.67
C THR A 102 -5.99 8.95 9.02
N GLU A 103 -5.81 10.26 9.09
CA GLU A 103 -6.04 11.06 10.29
C GLU A 103 -7.52 11.09 10.68
N SER A 104 -7.83 11.48 11.91
CA SER A 104 -9.20 11.60 12.42
C SER A 104 -10.05 12.62 11.65
N ASN A 105 -9.42 13.58 10.97
CA ASN A 105 -10.06 14.55 10.08
C ASN A 105 -10.34 13.99 8.67
N GLY A 106 -10.00 12.72 8.40
CA GLY A 106 -10.14 12.07 7.08
C GLY A 106 -8.96 12.33 6.12
N THR A 107 -7.95 13.10 6.54
CA THR A 107 -6.76 13.38 5.73
C THR A 107 -5.92 12.12 5.59
N LYS A 108 -5.66 11.72 4.35
CA LYS A 108 -4.78 10.60 4.03
C LYS A 108 -3.34 11.09 4.04
N GLN A 109 -2.52 10.53 4.92
CA GLN A 109 -1.08 10.76 4.89
C GLN A 109 -0.40 9.61 4.16
N PRO A 110 0.18 9.86 2.97
CA PRO A 110 0.92 8.85 2.24
C PRO A 110 2.29 8.57 2.85
N CYS A 111 2.87 7.43 2.47
CA CYS A 111 4.33 7.29 2.48
C CYS A 111 4.90 8.27 1.46
N ASN A 112 5.85 9.09 1.92
CA ASN A 112 6.52 10.09 1.11
C ASN A 112 7.41 9.43 0.04
N GLY A 113 7.69 10.20 -1.00
CA GLY A 113 8.56 9.82 -2.12
C GLY A 113 7.82 9.26 -3.32
N THR A 114 8.61 8.94 -4.34
CA THR A 114 8.17 8.48 -5.66
C THR A 114 8.77 7.12 -5.89
N TYR A 115 7.97 6.09 -5.63
CA TYR A 115 8.42 4.69 -5.66
C TYR A 115 7.68 3.84 -6.67
N ILE A 116 6.49 4.23 -7.12
CA ILE A 116 5.88 3.68 -8.34
C ILE A 116 5.48 4.86 -9.20
N GLU A 117 6.09 4.99 -10.36
CA GLU A 117 5.84 6.11 -11.28
C GLU A 117 5.86 5.61 -12.73
N LEU A 118 4.91 6.10 -13.52
CA LEU A 118 4.98 6.00 -14.97
C LEU A 118 5.56 7.30 -15.52
N GLN A 119 6.77 7.22 -16.07
CA GLN A 119 7.44 8.35 -16.67
C GLN A 119 6.94 8.55 -18.10
N THR A 120 6.16 9.60 -18.33
CA THR A 120 5.60 9.91 -19.66
C THR A 120 6.66 10.41 -20.66
N ASN A 121 7.86 10.77 -20.20
CA ASN A 121 8.93 11.21 -21.10
C ASN A 121 9.63 10.02 -21.79
N THR A 122 9.78 8.90 -21.08
CA THR A 122 10.45 7.69 -21.58
C THR A 122 9.48 6.56 -21.87
N GLY A 123 8.28 6.59 -21.28
CA GLY A 123 7.33 5.50 -21.31
C GLY A 123 7.72 4.36 -20.36
N ASP A 124 8.55 4.61 -19.35
CA ASP A 124 8.98 3.59 -18.40
C ASP A 124 8.10 3.57 -17.16
N LEU A 125 7.74 2.37 -16.71
CA LEU A 125 7.19 2.14 -15.38
C LEU A 125 8.34 1.82 -14.41
N ILE A 126 8.53 2.69 -13.44
CA ILE A 126 9.61 2.58 -12.45
C ILE A 126 9.02 2.17 -11.11
N PHE A 127 9.61 1.14 -10.51
CA PHE A 127 9.41 0.77 -9.13
C PHE A 127 10.71 0.87 -8.33
N ASP A 128 10.87 1.92 -7.53
CA ASP A 128 12.03 2.11 -6.66
C ASP A 128 11.63 2.07 -5.18
N PRO A 129 11.77 0.93 -4.49
CA PRO A 129 11.41 0.81 -3.08
C PRO A 129 12.30 1.66 -2.15
N SER A 130 13.49 2.10 -2.60
CA SER A 130 14.39 2.91 -1.77
C SER A 130 13.84 4.31 -1.49
N LYS A 131 12.96 4.80 -2.39
CA LYS A 131 12.28 6.09 -2.32
C LYS A 131 11.07 6.07 -1.42
N ILE A 132 10.62 4.91 -0.93
CA ILE A 132 9.61 4.83 0.11
C ILE A 132 10.19 5.48 1.36
N ALA A 133 9.59 6.58 1.78
CA ALA A 133 9.96 7.30 2.98
C ALA A 133 8.77 7.39 3.92
N ALA A 134 9.03 7.27 5.22
CA ALA A 134 8.01 7.54 6.21
C ALA A 134 7.51 8.99 6.13
N PRO A 135 6.22 9.24 6.40
CA PRO A 135 5.72 10.59 6.59
C PRO A 135 6.46 11.29 7.74
N SER A 136 6.57 12.61 7.67
CA SER A 136 7.27 13.44 8.66
C SER A 136 6.56 13.51 10.02
N SER A 137 5.32 13.01 10.11
CA SER A 137 4.52 12.99 11.33
C SER A 137 3.56 11.77 11.34
N GLY A 138 3.15 11.36 12.55
CA GLY A 138 2.14 10.33 12.80
C GLY A 138 2.61 8.86 12.85
N THR A 139 1.67 7.98 13.18
CA THR A 139 1.89 6.55 13.51
C THR A 139 2.18 5.68 12.28
N GLY A 140 1.91 6.18 11.07
CA GLY A 140 2.18 5.48 9.80
C GLY A 140 3.66 5.23 9.47
N LYS A 141 4.60 5.81 10.25
CA LYS A 141 6.05 5.64 10.06
C LYS A 141 6.49 4.17 10.01
N VAL A 142 6.00 3.36 10.94
CA VAL A 142 6.41 1.95 11.08
C VAL A 142 6.03 1.14 9.85
N LEU A 143 4.86 1.41 9.27
CA LEU A 143 4.39 0.71 8.07
C LEU A 143 5.30 0.99 6.87
N CYS A 144 5.59 2.27 6.59
CA CYS A 144 6.45 2.66 5.46
C CYS A 144 7.89 2.15 5.63
N ASP A 145 8.43 2.21 6.85
CA ASP A 145 9.79 1.73 7.15
C ASP A 145 9.88 0.20 7.01
N ASN A 146 8.90 -0.54 7.56
CA ASN A 146 8.86 -2.00 7.42
C ASN A 146 8.66 -2.41 5.95
N LEU A 147 7.83 -1.68 5.21
CA LEU A 147 7.66 -1.93 3.78
C LEU A 147 8.95 -1.67 3.01
N LYS A 148 9.64 -0.56 3.25
CA LYS A 148 10.94 -0.27 2.63
C LYS A 148 11.95 -1.39 2.93
N ASN A 149 12.09 -1.76 4.20
CA ASN A 149 13.04 -2.78 4.66
C ASN A 149 12.68 -4.19 4.19
N SER A 150 11.42 -4.42 3.81
CA SER A 150 11.02 -5.71 3.23
C SER A 150 11.63 -5.95 1.84
N TYR A 151 12.08 -4.90 1.13
CA TYR A 151 12.76 -5.03 -0.15
C TYR A 151 14.29 -5.02 0.05
N PRO A 152 15.02 -5.98 -0.54
CA PRO A 152 16.49 -5.95 -0.55
C PRO A 152 17.05 -4.67 -1.19
N SER A 153 18.28 -4.30 -0.80
CA SER A 153 19.04 -3.25 -1.49
C SER A 153 19.12 -3.54 -2.99
N ASN A 154 18.93 -2.51 -3.83
CA ASN A 154 18.89 -2.60 -5.29
C ASN A 154 17.70 -3.35 -5.91
N SER A 155 16.57 -3.42 -5.21
CA SER A 155 15.32 -3.99 -5.77
C SER A 155 14.58 -3.05 -6.74
N ASN A 156 15.23 -2.01 -7.25
CA ASN A 156 14.64 -1.10 -8.23
C ASN A 156 14.33 -1.85 -9.52
N ARG A 157 13.16 -1.59 -10.11
CA ARG A 157 12.72 -2.18 -11.38
C ARG A 157 12.34 -1.07 -12.33
N VAL A 158 12.84 -1.14 -13.55
CA VAL A 158 12.41 -0.29 -14.66
C VAL A 158 11.84 -1.20 -15.72
N ILE A 159 10.58 -0.95 -16.09
CA ILE A 159 9.84 -1.74 -17.07
C ILE A 159 9.54 -0.80 -18.24
N PRO A 160 10.22 -0.95 -19.38
CA PRO A 160 9.91 -0.14 -20.55
C PRO A 160 8.54 -0.55 -21.11
N LEU A 161 7.63 0.41 -21.19
CA LEU A 161 6.29 0.21 -21.74
C LEU A 161 6.15 0.80 -23.15
N ALA A 162 6.97 1.80 -23.48
CA ALA A 162 7.04 2.29 -24.84
C ALA A 162 7.68 1.22 -25.73
N THR A 163 6.95 0.78 -26.76
CA THR A 163 7.57 0.10 -27.89
C THR A 163 8.54 1.11 -28.51
N THR A 164 9.84 0.84 -28.41
CA THR A 164 10.88 1.69 -28.98
C THR A 164 10.80 1.67 -30.50
N GLY A 165 9.88 2.43 -31.09
CA GLY A 165 9.85 2.77 -32.52
C GLY A 165 9.86 1.62 -33.53
N ALA A 166 9.69 0.37 -33.10
CA ALA A 166 9.75 -0.80 -33.97
C ALA A 166 8.35 -1.09 -34.49
N VAL A 167 8.19 -0.90 -35.80
CA VAL A 167 6.96 -1.10 -36.59
C VAL A 167 6.01 0.11 -36.58
N LYS A 168 6.47 1.20 -37.19
CA LYS A 168 5.60 1.96 -38.08
C LYS A 168 5.44 1.13 -39.36
N PHE A 169 4.20 0.73 -39.69
CA PHE A 169 3.86 0.30 -41.05
C PHE A 169 3.79 1.52 -41.96
#